data_AF-A0A1M6D8G3-F1
#
_entry.id   AF-A0A1M6D8G3-F1
#
_cell.length_a   1.000
_cell.length_b   1.000
_cell.length_c   1.000
_cell.angle_alpha   90.00
_cell.angle_beta   90.00
_cell.angle_gamma   90.00
#
_symmetry.space_group_name_H-M   'P 1'
#
loop_
_entity.id
_entity.type
_entity.pdbx_description
1 polymer ?
#
loop_
_entity_poly.entity_id
_entity_poly.type
_entity_poly.pdbx_seq_one_letter_code
_entity_poly.pdbx_strand_id
1 'polypeptide(L)'
;MTIKKLISNCFIVVFVALIAFVAHLLLNNLFIESITVNQLIYSYVVNVILACGVIILLFALRNKLKDQLGFIFMAASMLKFVFFFFLFFPQYKADGVLTRLEFLTFFIPYVICLITESVILSKFLNRLDNLKP
;
A
#
# COMPACT_ATOMS: atom_id res chain seq x y z
N MET A 1 -7.43 -9.74 16.67
CA MET A 1 -7.82 -9.87 15.24
C MET A 1 -8.05 -11.35 14.96
N THR A 2 -9.17 -11.71 14.33
CA THR A 2 -9.44 -13.08 13.88
C THR A 2 -9.05 -13.23 12.41
N ILE A 3 -8.93 -14.46 11.91
CA ILE A 3 -8.61 -14.73 10.49
C ILE A 3 -9.66 -14.09 9.58
N LYS A 4 -10.96 -14.17 9.93
CA LYS A 4 -12.04 -13.50 9.18
C LYS A 4 -11.82 -11.97 9.07
N LYS A 5 -11.36 -11.34 10.16
CA LYS A 5 -11.06 -9.90 10.20
C LYS A 5 -9.84 -9.56 9.35
N LEU A 6 -8.81 -10.42 9.36
CA LEU A 6 -7.64 -10.28 8.50
C LEU A 6 -8.03 -10.27 7.03
N ILE A 7 -8.78 -11.28 6.61
CA ILE A 7 -9.27 -11.40 5.22
C ILE A 7 -10.10 -10.16 4.84
N SER A 8 -11.02 -9.75 5.72
CA SER A 8 -11.83 -8.54 5.51
C SER A 8 -10.97 -7.27 5.36
N ASN A 9 -9.92 -7.11 6.16
CA ASN A 9 -9.02 -5.96 6.04
C ASN A 9 -8.24 -5.94 4.72
N CYS A 10 -7.77 -7.09 4.24
CA CYS A 10 -7.14 -7.20 2.92
C CYS A 10 -8.14 -6.86 1.80
N PHE A 11 -9.39 -7.34 1.90
CA PHE A 11 -10.44 -6.96 0.94
C PHE A 11 -10.72 -5.46 0.92
N ILE A 12 -10.70 -4.78 2.08
CA ILE A 12 -10.85 -3.33 2.14
C ILE A 12 -9.72 -2.64 1.37
N VAL A 13 -8.46 -3.07 1.55
CA VAL A 13 -7.31 -2.53 0.80
C VAL A 13 -7.49 -2.72 -0.70
N VAL A 14 -7.85 -3.93 -1.14
CA VAL A 14 -8.10 -4.23 -2.57
C VAL A 14 -9.21 -3.34 -3.13
N PHE A 15 -10.31 -3.21 -2.40
CA PHE A 15 -11.46 -2.43 -2.84
C PHE A 15 -11.14 -0.93 -2.96
N VAL A 16 -10.46 -0.35 -1.96
CA VAL A 16 -10.04 1.06 -2.00
C VAL A 16 -9.03 1.29 -3.13
N ALA A 17 -8.07 0.38 -3.31
CA ALA A 17 -7.11 0.44 -4.40
C ALA A 17 -7.79 0.33 -5.77
N LEU A 18 -8.83 -0.49 -5.91
CA LEU A 18 -9.59 -0.63 -7.16
C LEU A 18 -10.32 0.68 -7.52
N ILE A 19 -10.99 1.31 -6.56
CA ILE A 19 -11.65 2.62 -6.78
C ILE A 19 -10.60 3.65 -7.21
N ALA A 20 -9.47 3.70 -6.50
CA ALA A 20 -8.38 4.60 -6.82
C ALA A 20 -7.77 4.32 -8.21
N PHE A 21 -7.67 3.05 -8.61
CA PHE A 21 -7.18 2.65 -9.94
C PHE A 21 -8.10 3.16 -11.05
N VAL A 22 -9.41 2.98 -10.90
CA VAL A 22 -10.38 3.50 -11.87
C VAL A 22 -10.28 5.02 -11.98
N ALA A 23 -10.21 5.74 -10.86
CA ALA A 23 -10.03 7.19 -10.87
C ALA A 23 -8.73 7.60 -11.56
N HIS A 24 -7.62 6.93 -11.27
CA HIS A 24 -6.32 7.21 -11.86
C HIS A 24 -6.29 6.91 -13.37
N LEU A 25 -6.94 5.81 -13.81
CA LEU A 25 -7.07 5.46 -15.22
C LEU A 25 -7.88 6.51 -16.00
N LEU A 26 -8.99 6.98 -15.43
CA LEU A 26 -9.81 8.04 -16.04
C LEU A 26 -9.02 9.34 -16.18
N LEU A 27 -8.26 9.74 -15.16
CA LEU A 27 -7.41 10.91 -15.21
C LEU A 27 -6.26 10.75 -16.22
N ASN A 28 -5.63 9.57 -16.27
CA ASN A 28 -4.54 9.28 -17.21
C ASN A 28 -4.96 9.45 -18.68
N ASN A 29 -6.21 9.13 -19.01
CA ASN A 29 -6.75 9.30 -20.37
C ASN A 29 -7.03 10.76 -20.75
N LEU A 30 -6.96 11.71 -19.81
CA LEU A 30 -7.13 13.14 -20.07
C LEU A 30 -5.81 13.85 -20.41
N PHE A 31 -4.66 13.23 -20.14
CA PHE A 31 -3.35 13.81 -20.41
C PHE A 31 -2.83 13.40 -21.79
N ILE A 32 -2.16 14.33 -22.47
CA ILE A 32 -1.54 14.10 -23.79
C ILE A 32 -0.36 13.12 -23.65
N GLU A 33 0.45 13.30 -22.61
CA GLU A 33 1.43 12.32 -22.16
C GLU A 33 0.78 11.44 -21.11
N SER A 34 0.55 10.17 -21.44
CA SER A 34 -0.10 9.20 -20.56
C SER A 34 0.82 8.03 -20.27
N ILE A 35 0.67 7.47 -19.07
CA ILE A 35 1.38 6.25 -18.68
C ILE A 35 0.65 5.05 -19.26
N THR A 36 1.40 4.01 -19.61
CA THR A 36 0.80 2.80 -20.15
C THR A 36 -0.10 2.13 -19.11
N VAL A 37 -1.25 1.60 -19.55
CA VAL A 37 -2.18 0.90 -18.65
C VAL A 37 -1.48 -0.26 -17.91
N ASN A 38 -0.52 -0.92 -18.55
CA ASN A 38 0.25 -1.99 -17.93
C ASN A 38 1.12 -1.51 -16.76
N GLN A 39 1.77 -0.34 -16.89
CA GLN A 39 2.53 0.27 -15.80
C GLN A 39 1.60 0.67 -14.63
N LEU A 40 0.40 1.17 -14.95
CA LEU A 40 -0.60 1.51 -13.95
C LEU A 40 -1.08 0.25 -13.19
N ILE A 41 -1.46 -0.81 -13.92
CA ILE A 41 -1.87 -2.10 -13.32
C ILE A 41 -0.75 -2.65 -12.43
N TYR A 42 0.49 -2.68 -12.96
CA TYR A 42 1.65 -3.18 -12.21
C TYR A 42 1.85 -2.42 -10.90
N SER A 43 1.76 -1.09 -10.94
CA SER A 43 1.88 -0.25 -9.75
C SER A 43 0.84 -0.55 -8.67
N TYR A 44 -0.43 -0.68 -9.05
CA TYR A 44 -1.51 -0.97 -8.10
C TYR A 44 -1.41 -2.40 -7.54
N VAL A 45 -1.10 -3.38 -8.39
CA VAL A 45 -0.94 -4.78 -7.95
C VAL A 45 0.19 -4.90 -6.93
N VAL A 46 1.36 -4.34 -7.22
CA VAL A 46 2.50 -4.39 -6.28
C VAL A 46 2.17 -3.70 -4.96
N ASN A 47 1.55 -2.51 -5.00
CA ASN A 47 1.19 -1.79 -3.78
C ASN A 47 0.14 -2.52 -2.93
N VAL A 48 -0.85 -3.16 -3.56
CA VAL A 48 -1.84 -4.01 -2.87
C VAL A 48 -1.18 -5.22 -2.23
N ILE A 49 -0.28 -5.91 -2.95
CA ILE A 49 0.45 -7.07 -2.42
C ILE A 49 1.28 -6.67 -1.21
N LEU A 50 2.05 -5.59 -1.31
CA LEU A 50 2.89 -5.11 -0.22
C LEU A 50 2.03 -4.69 0.99
N ALA A 51 0.93 -3.98 0.77
CA ALA A 51 0.01 -3.59 1.84
C ALA A 51 -0.66 -4.80 2.54
N CYS A 52 -1.11 -5.79 1.77
CA CYS A 52 -1.61 -7.05 2.34
C CYS A 52 -0.51 -7.77 3.14
N GLY A 53 0.72 -7.77 2.63
CA GLY A 53 1.89 -8.32 3.32
C GLY A 53 2.14 -7.66 4.67
N VAL A 54 2.04 -6.32 4.75
CA VAL A 54 2.16 -5.56 6.02
C VAL A 54 1.04 -5.93 6.99
N ILE A 55 -0.22 -6.00 6.53
CA ILE A 55 -1.35 -6.40 7.39
C ILE A 55 -1.15 -7.83 7.94
N ILE A 56 -0.67 -8.76 7.10
CA ILE A 56 -0.36 -10.14 7.50
C ILE A 56 0.79 -10.17 8.50
N LEU A 57 1.85 -9.40 8.27
CA LEU A 57 2.99 -9.28 9.17
C LEU A 57 2.56 -8.79 10.56
N LEU A 58 1.78 -7.71 10.60
CA LEU A 58 1.23 -7.15 11.84
C LEU A 58 0.34 -8.17 12.55
N PHE A 59 -0.47 -8.91 11.80
CA PHE A 59 -1.27 -9.99 12.35
C PHE A 59 -0.38 -11.07 12.97
N ALA A 60 0.65 -11.55 12.28
CA ALA A 60 1.54 -12.60 12.78
C ALA A 60 2.27 -12.17 14.06
N LEU A 61 2.74 -10.93 14.12
CA LEU A 61 3.53 -10.40 15.24
C LEU A 61 2.68 -9.88 16.41
N ARG A 62 1.36 -9.77 16.24
CA ARG A 62 0.43 -9.20 17.24
C ARG A 62 0.46 -9.82 18.62
N ASN A 63 0.95 -11.05 18.77
CA ASN A 63 0.98 -11.72 20.08
C ASN A 63 2.34 -11.56 20.76
N LYS A 64 3.42 -11.39 19.98
CA LYS A 64 4.80 -11.32 20.48
C LYS A 64 5.26 -9.88 20.72
N LEU A 65 4.85 -8.94 19.86
CA LEU A 65 5.37 -7.57 19.81
C LEU A 65 4.24 -6.52 19.86
N LYS A 66 3.25 -6.72 20.75
CA LYS A 66 2.03 -5.89 20.85
C LYS A 66 2.32 -4.40 20.92
N ASP A 67 3.18 -4.00 21.85
CA ASP A 67 3.48 -2.59 22.12
C ASP A 67 4.36 -1.95 21.03
N GLN A 68 4.92 -2.76 20.13
CA GLN A 68 5.81 -2.33 19.05
C GLN A 68 5.14 -2.37 17.67
N LEU A 69 3.87 -2.76 17.58
CA LEU A 69 3.16 -2.90 16.30
C LEU A 69 3.15 -1.61 15.47
N GLY A 70 3.09 -0.44 16.12
CA GLY A 70 3.21 0.85 15.43
C GLY A 70 4.59 1.04 14.78
N PHE A 71 5.67 0.69 15.48
CA PHE A 71 7.03 0.74 14.94
C PHE A 71 7.25 -0.27 13.82
N ILE A 72 6.73 -1.49 13.97
CA ILE A 72 6.77 -2.53 12.93
C ILE A 72 6.06 -2.04 11.67
N PHE A 73 4.88 -1.44 11.81
CA PHE A 73 4.13 -0.87 10.70
C PHE A 73 4.92 0.23 9.98
N MET A 74 5.52 1.15 10.74
CA MET A 74 6.32 2.24 10.18
C MET A 74 7.53 1.70 9.39
N ALA A 75 8.27 0.77 9.98
CA ALA A 75 9.43 0.14 9.34
C ALA A 75 9.03 -0.64 8.07
N ALA A 76 7.96 -1.44 8.13
CA ALA A 76 7.48 -2.20 6.99
C ALA A 76 6.94 -1.29 5.87
N SER A 77 6.31 -0.16 6.22
CA SER A 77 5.83 0.84 5.27
C SER A 77 6.98 1.62 4.62
N MET A 78 8.03 1.94 5.36
CA MET A 78 9.27 2.50 4.80
C MET A 78 9.94 1.50 3.85
N LEU A 79 10.01 0.23 4.22
CA LEU A 79 10.54 -0.83 3.35
C LEU A 79 9.70 -0.99 2.07
N LYS A 80 8.36 -0.85 2.17
CA LYS A 80 7.46 -0.80 1.01
C LYS A 80 7.85 0.31 0.04
N PHE A 81 8.17 1.50 0.55
CA PHE A 81 8.66 2.59 -0.30
C PHE A 81 10.01 2.26 -0.93
N VAL A 82 10.92 1.60 -0.19
CA VAL A 82 12.22 1.18 -0.73
C VAL A 82 12.08 0.23 -1.93
N PHE A 83 11.04 -0.61 -1.99
CA PHE A 83 10.76 -1.43 -3.17
C PHE A 83 10.55 -0.62 -4.46
N PHE A 84 10.23 0.68 -4.37
CA PHE A 84 10.25 1.57 -5.53
C PHE A 84 11.58 1.51 -6.29
N PHE A 85 12.69 1.61 -5.57
CA PHE A 85 14.03 1.68 -6.17
C PHE A 85 14.42 0.37 -6.87
N PHE A 86 13.85 -0.75 -6.44
CA PHE A 86 14.16 -2.07 -7.00
C PHE A 86 13.21 -2.47 -8.13
N LEU A 87 11.91 -2.14 -8.01
CA LEU A 87 10.88 -2.65 -8.91
C LEU A 87 10.46 -1.64 -10.00
N PHE A 88 10.59 -0.33 -9.74
CA PHE A 88 10.05 0.71 -10.62
C PHE A 88 11.15 1.63 -11.18
N PHE A 89 12.05 2.09 -10.32
CA PHE A 89 13.10 3.05 -10.69
C PHE A 89 13.99 2.61 -11.86
N PRO A 90 14.41 1.33 -12.00
CA PRO A 90 15.22 0.92 -13.14
C PRO A 90 14.49 1.06 -14.48
N GLN A 91 13.17 0.83 -14.50
CA GLN A 91 12.34 0.96 -15.69
C GLN A 91 12.01 2.42 -15.99
N TYR A 92 11.61 3.20 -14.98
CA TYR A 92 11.22 4.61 -15.12
C TYR A 92 12.40 5.57 -15.33
N LYS A 93 13.63 5.09 -15.24
CA LYS A 93 14.83 5.89 -15.51
C LYS A 93 15.66 5.28 -16.64
N ALA A 94 15.07 4.39 -17.45
CA ALA A 94 15.75 3.73 -18.54
C ALA A 94 16.21 4.72 -19.64
N ASP A 95 15.49 5.83 -19.80
CA ASP A 95 15.80 6.95 -20.69
C ASP A 95 16.70 8.02 -20.03
N GLY A 96 17.11 7.79 -18.78
CA GLY A 96 17.92 8.71 -17.98
C GLY A 96 17.13 9.75 -17.17
N VAL A 97 15.80 9.86 -17.36
CA VAL A 97 14.96 10.90 -16.74
C VAL A 97 13.73 10.27 -16.08
N LEU A 98 13.65 10.38 -14.75
CA LEU A 98 12.41 10.01 -14.04
C LEU A 98 11.39 11.13 -14.19
N THR A 99 10.30 10.88 -14.90
CA THR A 99 9.21 11.86 -15.05
C THR A 99 8.35 11.95 -13.79
N ARG A 100 7.67 13.09 -13.61
CA ARG A 100 6.70 13.25 -12.51
C ARG A 100 5.54 12.27 -12.64
N LEU A 101 5.13 11.94 -13.86
CA LEU A 101 4.01 11.03 -14.13
C LEU A 101 4.34 9.61 -13.70
N GLU A 102 5.56 9.13 -14.01
CA GLU A 102 6.06 7.84 -13.54
C GLU A 102 6.19 7.75 -12.03
N PHE A 103 6.73 8.80 -11.39
CA PHE A 103 6.79 8.85 -9.94
C PHE A 103 5.38 8.80 -9.31
N LEU A 104 4.43 9.59 -9.81
CA LEU A 104 3.06 9.61 -9.30
C LEU A 104 2.30 8.31 -9.59
N THR A 105 2.63 7.62 -10.69
CA THR A 105 2.11 6.30 -11.02
C THR A 105 2.37 5.30 -9.90
N PHE A 106 3.56 5.34 -9.31
CA PHE A 106 3.89 4.55 -8.11
C PHE A 106 3.33 5.15 -6.82
N PHE A 107 3.49 6.46 -6.64
CA PHE A 107 3.27 7.10 -5.35
C PHE A 107 1.78 7.19 -4.95
N ILE A 108 0.88 7.39 -5.92
CA ILE A 108 -0.57 7.46 -5.66
C ILE A 108 -1.10 6.18 -5.02
N PRO A 109 -0.95 4.98 -5.63
CA PRO A 109 -1.41 3.74 -5.00
C PRO A 109 -0.68 3.44 -3.69
N TYR A 110 0.61 3.79 -3.58
CA TYR A 110 1.38 3.67 -2.34
C TYR A 110 0.73 4.42 -1.17
N VAL A 111 0.45 5.72 -1.35
CA VAL A 111 -0.14 6.57 -0.30
C VAL A 111 -1.55 6.11 0.06
N ILE A 112 -2.37 5.76 -0.93
CA ILE A 112 -3.75 5.31 -0.71
C ILE A 112 -3.77 4.01 0.12
N CYS A 113 -2.91 3.06 -0.22
CA CYS A 113 -2.76 1.84 0.57
C CYS A 113 -2.26 2.18 1.99
N LEU A 114 -1.23 3.02 2.11
CA LEU A 114 -0.65 3.41 3.39
C LEU A 114 -1.65 4.06 4.34
N ILE A 115 -2.49 4.99 3.84
CA ILE A 115 -3.55 5.62 4.63
C ILE A 115 -4.57 4.56 5.08
N THR A 116 -4.98 3.69 4.18
CA THR A 116 -5.95 2.61 4.47
C THR A 116 -5.40 1.69 5.56
N GLU A 117 -4.14 1.27 5.45
CA GLU A 117 -3.44 0.46 6.45
C GLU A 117 -3.33 1.18 7.80
N SER A 118 -3.01 2.47 7.79
CA SER A 118 -2.91 3.29 9.00
C SER A 118 -4.24 3.35 9.76
N VAL A 119 -5.35 3.52 9.04
CA VAL A 119 -6.70 3.51 9.62
C VAL A 119 -7.04 2.11 10.17
N ILE A 120 -6.72 1.04 9.43
CA ILE A 120 -6.93 -0.34 9.89
C ILE A 120 -6.12 -0.62 11.16
N LEU A 121 -4.85 -0.20 11.19
CA LEU A 121 -3.96 -0.38 12.33
C LEU A 121 -4.44 0.41 13.54
N SER A 122 -4.81 1.67 13.39
CA SER A 122 -5.36 2.48 14.49
C SER A 122 -6.58 1.81 15.12
N LYS A 123 -7.53 1.34 14.28
CA LYS A 123 -8.70 0.57 14.76
C LYS A 123 -8.31 -0.76 15.40
N PHE A 124 -7.22 -1.37 14.99
CA PHE A 124 -6.72 -2.62 15.55
C PHE A 124 -6.06 -2.42 16.91
N LEU A 125 -5.19 -1.42 17.05
CA LEU A 125 -4.51 -1.08 18.31
C LEU A 125 -5.51 -0.64 19.38
N ASN A 126 -6.46 0.25 19.05
CA ASN A 126 -7.49 0.69 19.99
C ASN A 126 -8.31 -0.48 20.55
N ARG A 127 -8.55 -1.52 19.75
CA ARG A 127 -9.23 -2.73 20.21
C ARG A 127 -8.37 -3.59 21.13
N LEU A 128 -7.05 -3.62 20.93
CA LEU A 128 -6.15 -4.34 21.82
C LEU A 128 -6.04 -3.66 23.18
N ASP A 129 -6.03 -2.32 23.22
CA ASP A 129 -5.97 -1.57 24.46
C ASP A 129 -7.27 -1.67 25.27
N ASN A 130 -8.43 -1.59 24.62
CA ASN A 130 -9.73 -1.76 25.27
C ASN A 130 -10.02 -3.19 25.78
N LEU A 131 -9.14 -4.16 25.48
CA LEU A 131 -9.21 -5.55 25.96
C LEU A 131 -8.24 -5.80 27.12
N LYS A 132 -7.50 -4.79 27.59
CA LYS A 132 -6.72 -4.89 28.83
C LYS A 132 -7.71 -4.98 30.01
N PRO A 133 -7.59 -6.01 30.88
CA PRO A 133 -8.44 -6.16 32.06
C PRO A 133 -8.23 -5.03 33.08
#